data_AF-A0A2E8XMG8-F1
#
_entry.id   AF-A0A2E8XMG8-F1
#
_cell.length_a   1.000
_cell.length_b   1.000
_cell.length_c   1.000
_cell.angle_alpha   90.00
_cell.angle_beta   90.00
_cell.angle_gamma   90.00
#
_symmetry.space_group_name_H-M   'P 1'
#
loop_
_entity.id
_entity.type
_entity.pdbx_description
1 polymer ?
#
loop_
_entity_poly.entity_id
_entity_poly.type
_entity_poly.pdbx_seq_one_letter_code
_entity_poly.pdbx_strand_id
1 'polypeptide(L)' 'MLQSLAIAFCLMLIIEGVVPFIAPHLWRSLLLMLKDLDDNQIRLFGLVLMISGTTLLLIIN' A
#
# COMPACT_ATOMS: atom_id res chain seq x y z
N MET A 1 -10.15 8.22 19.40
CA MET A 1 -10.72 7.68 18.14
C MET A 1 -10.25 8.48 16.94
N LEU A 2 -10.73 9.70 16.69
CA LEU A 2 -10.32 10.51 15.52
C LEU A 2 -8.83 10.91 15.51
N GLN A 3 -8.25 11.27 16.67
CA GLN A 3 -6.82 11.59 16.75
C GLN A 3 -5.93 10.40 16.38
N SER A 4 -6.27 9.19 16.85
CA SER A 4 -5.52 7.97 16.55
C SER A 4 -5.57 7.64 15.06
N LEU A 5 -6.72 7.83 14.41
CA LEU A 5 -6.88 7.64 12.97
C LEU A 5 -6.07 8.67 12.17
N ALA A 6 -6.09 9.94 12.60
CA ALA A 6 -5.29 10.99 11.98
C ALA A 6 -3.79 10.71 12.08
N ILE A 7 -3.31 10.21 13.23
CA ILE A 7 -1.90 9.81 13.41
C ILE A 7 -1.56 8.63 12.51
N ALA A 8 -2.40 7.59 12.46
CA ALA A 8 -2.19 6.44 11.59
C ALA A 8 -2.13 6.85 10.10
N PHE A 9 -3.00 7.78 9.69
CA PHE A 9 -2.99 8.33 8.34
C PHE A 9 -1.72 9.13 8.04
N CYS A 10 -1.27 9.98 8.97
CA CYS A 10 0.01 10.69 8.83
C CYS A 10 1.19 9.71 8.70
N LEU A 11 1.22 8.63 9.48
CA LEU A 11 2.27 7.62 9.40
C LEU A 11 2.23 6.85 8.08
N MET A 12 1.04 6.48 7.59
CA MET A 12 0.87 5.86 6.28
C MET A 12 1.43 6.75 5.16
N LEU A 13 1.13 8.05 5.18
CA LEU A 13 1.65 9.01 4.20
C LEU A 13 3.18 9.16 4.27
N ILE A 14 3.76 9.18 5.47
CA ILE A 14 5.21 9.21 5.65
C ILE A 14 5.82 7.95 5.03
N ILE A 15 5.29 6.77 5.32
CA ILE A 15 5.80 5.50 4.79
C ILE A 15 5.69 5.46 3.27
N GLU A 16 4.56 5.88 2.67
CA GLU A 16 4.43 5.97 1.22
C GLU A 16 5.40 6.99 0.60
N GLY A 17 5.69 8.10 1.29
CA GLY A 17 6.59 9.15 0.79
C GLY A 17 8.07 8.83 0.91
N VAL A 18 8.47 7.92 1.81
CA VAL A 18 9.89 7.57 2.03
C VAL A 18 10.50 6.88 0.81
N VAL A 19 9.80 5.92 0.19
CA VAL A 19 10.28 5.19 -0.98
C VAL A 19 10.56 6.10 -2.20
N PRO A 20 9.64 6.98 -2.64
CA PRO A 20 9.90 7.90 -3.73
C PRO A 20 10.96 8.95 -3.39
N PHE A 21 11.16 9.29 -2.11
CA PHE A 21 12.20 10.23 -1.68
C PHE A 21 13.61 9.62 -1.71
N ILE A 22 13.78 8.41 -1.18
CA ILE A 22 15.09 7.73 -1.11
C ILE A 22 15.48 7.12 -2.46
N ALA A 23 14.55 6.45 -3.15
CA ALA A 23 14.84 5.66 -4.34
C ALA A 23 13.82 5.95 -5.47
N PRO A 24 13.84 7.16 -6.07
CA PRO A 24 12.87 7.55 -7.10
C PRO A 24 12.95 6.69 -8.37
N HIS A 25 14.13 6.13 -8.69
CA HIS A 25 14.30 5.25 -9.85
C HIS A 25 13.63 3.89 -9.63
N LEU A 26 13.79 3.30 -8.45
CA LEU A 26 13.11 2.06 -8.07
C LEU A 26 11.60 2.24 -8.11
N TRP A 27 11.10 3.34 -7.52
CA TRP A 27 9.68 3.67 -7.53
C TRP A 27 9.11 3.77 -8.96
N ARG A 28 9.80 4.48 -9.86
CA ARG A 28 9.41 4.56 -11.28
C ARG A 28 9.39 3.19 -11.97
N SER A 29 10.40 2.35 -11.72
CA SER A 29 10.44 1.00 -12.29
C SER A 29 9.28 0.13 -11.82
N LEU A 30 8.89 0.23 -10.54
CA LEU A 30 7.72 -0.47 -10.00
C LEU A 30 6.42 0.01 -10.64
N LEU A 31 6.25 1.33 -10.81
CA LEU A 31 5.10 1.90 -11.51
C LEU A 31 5.03 1.50 -12.98
N LEU A 32 6.18 1.43 -13.67
CA LEU A 32 6.24 0.97 -15.05
C LEU A 32 5.91 -0.51 -15.18
N MET A 33 6.37 -1.35 -14.25
CA MET A 33 6.00 -2.76 -14.21
C MET A 33 4.48 -2.95 -13.98
N LEU A 34 3.87 -2.09 -13.15
CA LEU A 34 2.42 -2.09 -12.96
C LEU A 34 1.65 -1.64 -14.21
N LYS A 35 2.24 -0.79 -15.06
CA LYS A 35 1.61 -0.35 -16.31
C LYS A 35 1.41 -1.50 -17.31
N ASP A 36 2.28 -2.50 -17.28
CA ASP A 36 2.18 -3.67 -18.16
C ASP A 36 1.22 -4.75 -17.63
N LEU A 37 0.70 -4.59 -16.40
CA LEU A 37 -0.31 -5.48 -15.83
C LEU A 37 -1.73 -5.02 -16.20
N ASP A 38 -2.56 -5.96 -16.63
CA ASP A 38 -3.98 -5.70 -16.86
C ASP A 38 -4.68 -5.26 -15.56
N ASP A 39 -5.63 -4.33 -15.68
CA ASP A 39 -6.44 -3.80 -14.57
C ASP A 39 -7.05 -4.90 -13.69
N ASN A 40 -7.42 -6.04 -14.28
CA ASN A 40 -7.99 -7.16 -13.54
C ASN A 40 -6.97 -7.83 -12.60
N GLN A 41 -5.71 -7.94 -13.01
CA GLN A 41 -4.64 -8.50 -12.17
C GLN A 41 -4.32 -7.58 -11.00
N ILE A 42 -4.26 -6.26 -11.25
CA ILE A 42 -4.05 -5.25 -10.20
C ILE A 42 -5.18 -5.30 -9.17
N ARG A 43 -6.44 -5.40 -9.63
CA ARG A 43 -7.61 -5.52 -8.74
C ARG A 43 -7.58 -6.80 -7.91
N LEU A 44 -7.20 -7.93 -8.50
CA LEU A 44 -7.13 -9.20 -7.78
C LEU A 44 -5.99 -9.20 -6.75
N PHE A 45 -4.83 -8.64 -7.10
CA PHE A 45 -3.73 -8.44 -6.16
C PHE A 45 -4.15 -7.55 -4.98
N GLY A 46 -4.84 -6.44 -5.27
CA GLY A 46 -5.43 -5.58 -4.25
C GLY A 46 -6.43 -6.30 -3.35
N LEU A 47 -7.31 -7.13 -3.92
CA LEU A 47 -8.26 -7.95 -3.15
C LEU A 47 -7.54 -8.94 -2.22
N VAL A 48 -6.51 -9.63 -2.70
CA VAL A 48 -5.73 -10.58 -1.89
C VAL A 48 -5.05 -9.85 -0.72
N LEU A 49 -4.46 -8.67 -0.97
CA LEU A 49 -3.86 -7.85 0.08
C LEU A 49 -4.89 -7.36 1.10
N MET A 50 -6.05 -6.88 0.64
CA MET A 50 -7.14 -6.46 1.53
C MET A 50 -7.61 -7.61 2.42
N ILE A 51 -7.90 -8.78 1.83
CA ILE A 51 -8.32 -9.97 2.57
C ILE A 51 -7.24 -10.37 3.56
N SER A 52 -5.99 -10.49 3.14
CA SER A 52 -4.88 -10.85 4.01
C SER A 52 -4.74 -9.87 5.18
N GLY A 53 -4.82 -8.56 4.93
CA GLY A 53 -4.73 -7.53 5.96
C GLY A 53 -5.89 -7.62 6.96
N THR A 54 -7.12 -7.81 6.47
CA THR A 54 -8.30 -8.00 7.32
C THR A 54 -8.21 -9.29 8.14
N THR A 55 -7.78 -10.40 7.54
CA THR A 55 -7.57 -11.67 8.25
C THR A 55 -6.52 -11.53 9.34
N LEU A 56 -5.39 -10.86 9.06
CA LEU A 56 -4.35 -10.64 10.05
C LEU A 56 -4.84 -9.78 11.22
N LEU A 57 -5.60 -8.71 10.92
CA LEU A 57 -6.22 -7.86 11.93
C LEU A 57 -7.16 -8.67 12.82
N LEU A 58 -8.03 -9.51 12.23
CA LEU A 58 -8.95 -10.39 12.96
C LEU A 58 -8.25 -11.45 13.84
N ILE A 59 -7.04 -11.88 13.48
CA ILE A 59 -6.27 -12.85 14.28
C ILE A 59 -5.56 -12.16 15.45
N ILE A 60 -5.03 -10.95 15.23
CA ILE A 60 -4.24 -10.21 16.23
C ILE A 60 -5.14 -9.53 17.26
N ASN A 61 -6.33 -9.08 16.85
CA ASN A 61 -7.33 -8.43 17.68
C ASN A 61 -8.37 -9.41 18.21
#